data_AF-A0A954NKK9-F1
#
_entry.id   AF-A0A954NKK9-F1
#
_cell.length_a   1.000
_cell.length_b   1.000
_cell.length_c   1.000
_cell.angle_alpha   90.00
_cell.angle_beta   90.00
_cell.angle_gamma   90.00
#
_symmetry.space_group_name_H-M   'P 1'
#
loop_
_entity.id
_entity.type
_entity.pdbx_description
1 polymer ?
#
loop_
_entity_poly.entity_id
_entity_poly.type
_entity_poly.pdbx_seq_one_letter_code
_entity_poly.pdbx_strand_id
1 'polypeptide(L)'
;MRHLLRNQIIESWTAAIETDYQRQRINSERSLQASLWSQLNRRLHHRTRRMFIEPAIKVMTSLGPKTLYPDLVVCNSNKVIAVIELKYEPRKRPTYHKDIETLRLIASQREAVAISNNRYRGKETDSTEYGLARETMFVWAGIHRQQIPGPGEDAALRFNAGIPELKSCFLELHAVTRVGQDPSIHCHRG
;
A
#
# COMPACT_ATOMS: atom_id res chain seq x y z
N MET A 1 -17.23 -2.14 -7.20
CA MET A 1 -16.06 -3.01 -6.94
C MET A 1 -15.02 -2.34 -6.04
N ARG A 2 -14.62 -1.09 -6.32
CA ARG A 2 -13.66 -0.31 -5.49
C ARG A 2 -13.99 -0.26 -3.99
N HIS A 3 -15.26 -0.13 -3.64
CA HIS A 3 -15.71 -0.12 -2.24
C HIS A 3 -15.42 -1.43 -1.49
N LEU A 4 -15.62 -2.58 -2.14
CA LEU A 4 -15.36 -3.89 -1.53
C LEU A 4 -13.87 -4.09 -1.26
N LEU A 5 -13.02 -3.83 -2.27
CA LEU A 5 -11.57 -3.93 -2.11
C LEU A 5 -11.06 -2.99 -1.01
N ARG A 6 -11.59 -1.77 -0.96
CA ARG A 6 -11.24 -0.79 0.09
C ARG A 6 -11.51 -1.36 1.47
N ASN A 7 -12.71 -1.89 1.69
CA ASN A 7 -13.08 -2.44 2.99
C ASN A 7 -12.21 -3.64 3.34
N GLN A 8 -11.92 -4.52 2.38
CA GLN A 8 -11.01 -5.65 2.60
C GLN A 8 -9.60 -5.20 2.99
N ILE A 9 -9.08 -4.12 2.40
CA ILE A 9 -7.77 -3.54 2.76
C ILE A 9 -7.82 -2.92 4.17
N ILE A 10 -8.84 -2.12 4.48
CA ILE A 10 -9.03 -1.50 5.80
C ILE A 10 -9.13 -2.59 6.89
N GLU A 11 -9.98 -3.59 6.70
CA GLU A 11 -10.15 -4.70 7.64
C GLU A 11 -8.88 -5.54 7.79
N SER A 12 -8.11 -5.73 6.72
CA SER A 12 -6.83 -6.43 6.77
C SER A 12 -5.79 -5.64 7.55
N TRP A 13 -5.74 -4.32 7.36
CA TRP A 13 -4.90 -3.41 8.13
C TRP A 13 -5.26 -3.44 9.61
N THR A 14 -6.53 -3.23 9.94
CA THR A 14 -7.01 -3.27 11.32
C THR A 14 -6.64 -4.60 11.99
N ALA A 15 -6.89 -5.72 11.32
CA ALA A 15 -6.52 -7.03 11.85
C ALA A 15 -5.01 -7.21 12.01
N ALA A 16 -4.17 -6.72 11.10
CA ALA A 16 -2.71 -6.77 11.25
C ALA A 16 -2.25 -6.01 12.51
N ILE A 17 -2.84 -4.84 12.77
CA ILE A 17 -2.50 -4.04 13.95
C ILE A 17 -2.97 -4.71 15.24
N GLU A 18 -4.23 -5.13 15.31
CA GLU A 18 -4.84 -5.69 16.52
C GLU A 18 -4.29 -7.08 16.87
N THR A 19 -4.05 -7.92 15.85
CA THR A 19 -3.68 -9.33 16.09
C THR A 19 -2.18 -9.56 16.13
N ASP A 20 -1.38 -8.73 15.46
CA ASP A 20 0.06 -8.96 15.34
C ASP A 20 0.89 -7.81 15.93
N TYR A 21 0.60 -6.54 15.64
CA TYR A 21 1.38 -5.42 16.19
C TYR A 21 1.18 -5.27 17.71
N GLN A 22 -0.07 -5.21 18.19
CA GLN A 22 -0.38 -5.10 19.63
C GLN A 22 0.18 -6.29 20.44
N ARG A 23 0.36 -7.44 19.79
CA ARG A 23 0.96 -8.64 20.38
C ARG A 23 2.49 -8.72 20.20
N GLN A 24 3.12 -7.62 19.80
CA GLN A 24 4.58 -7.49 19.62
C GLN A 24 5.18 -8.46 18.59
N ARG A 25 4.39 -8.91 17.60
CA ARG A 25 4.86 -9.78 16.50
C ARG A 25 5.42 -9.00 15.31
N ILE A 26 5.13 -7.70 15.25
CA ILE A 26 5.63 -6.79 14.21
C ILE A 26 6.70 -5.91 14.84
N ASN A 27 7.93 -6.00 14.34
CA ASN A 27 9.09 -5.25 14.81
C ASN A 27 9.88 -4.54 13.69
N SER A 28 9.44 -4.70 12.44
CA SER A 28 10.06 -4.17 11.24
C SER A 28 9.02 -4.01 10.12
N GLU A 29 9.36 -3.23 9.10
CA GLU A 29 8.54 -3.08 7.89
C GLU A 29 8.28 -4.42 7.19
N ARG A 30 9.28 -5.30 7.14
CA ARG A 30 9.13 -6.67 6.58
C ARG A 30 8.11 -7.50 7.36
N SER A 31 8.14 -7.45 8.70
CA SER A 31 7.14 -8.15 9.52
C SER A 31 5.74 -7.55 9.37
N LEU A 32 5.64 -6.24 9.13
CA LEU A 32 4.38 -5.57 8.81
C LEU A 32 3.84 -6.03 7.45
N GLN A 33 4.70 -6.08 6.43
CA GLN A 33 4.38 -6.58 5.08
C GLN A 33 3.87 -8.03 5.14
N ALA A 34 4.56 -8.90 5.88
CA ALA A 34 4.16 -10.30 6.06
C ALA A 34 2.80 -10.44 6.77
N SER A 35 2.56 -9.66 7.83
CA SER A 35 1.28 -9.67 8.55
C SER A 35 0.14 -9.17 7.64
N LEU A 36 0.30 -8.01 7.00
CA LEU A 36 -0.73 -7.45 6.13
C LEU A 36 -1.01 -8.37 4.94
N TRP A 37 0.03 -8.93 4.31
CA TRP A 37 -0.12 -9.92 3.25
C TRP A 37 -0.95 -11.13 3.72
N SER A 38 -0.66 -11.66 4.92
CA SER A 38 -1.40 -12.80 5.49
C SER A 38 -2.88 -12.47 5.76
N GLN A 39 -3.16 -11.26 6.25
CA GLN A 39 -4.52 -10.78 6.49
C GLN A 39 -5.30 -10.57 5.19
N LEU A 40 -4.66 -10.01 4.16
CA LEU A 40 -5.23 -9.86 2.83
C LEU A 40 -5.46 -11.22 2.17
N ASN A 41 -4.49 -12.13 2.22
CA ASN A 41 -4.57 -13.43 1.55
C ASN A 41 -5.71 -14.30 2.11
N ARG A 42 -6.06 -14.14 3.39
CA ARG A 42 -7.22 -14.80 4.00
C ARG A 42 -8.56 -14.24 3.51
N ARG A 43 -8.61 -12.94 3.18
CA ARG A 43 -9.85 -12.25 2.77
C ARG A 43 -10.05 -12.23 1.26
N LEU A 44 -8.97 -12.27 0.50
CA LEU A 44 -8.98 -12.27 -0.96
C LEU A 44 -9.06 -13.70 -1.48
N HIS A 45 -10.07 -13.99 -2.30
CA HIS A 45 -10.19 -15.31 -2.92
C HIS A 45 -9.02 -15.62 -3.85
N HIS A 46 -8.20 -16.62 -3.50
CA HIS A 46 -7.01 -17.04 -4.26
C HIS A 46 -7.27 -17.39 -5.74
N ARG A 47 -8.51 -17.74 -6.11
CA ARG A 47 -8.87 -18.04 -7.51
C ARG A 47 -9.07 -16.79 -8.37
N THR A 48 -9.34 -15.64 -7.77
CA THR A 48 -9.71 -14.40 -8.48
C THR A 48 -8.80 -13.23 -8.13
N ARG A 49 -7.84 -13.46 -7.24
CA ARG A 49 -6.92 -12.46 -6.73
C ARG A 49 -5.51 -13.03 -6.65
N ARG A 50 -4.55 -12.24 -7.12
CA ARG A 50 -3.12 -12.52 -7.01
C ARG A 50 -2.46 -11.35 -6.29
N MET A 51 -1.44 -11.64 -5.49
CA MET A 51 -0.63 -10.62 -4.86
C MET A 51 0.83 -10.83 -5.23
N PHE A 52 1.50 -9.74 -5.60
CA PHE A 52 2.94 -9.67 -5.78
C PHE A 52 3.54 -8.91 -4.60
N ILE A 53 4.64 -9.43 -4.07
CA ILE A 53 5.44 -8.80 -3.02
C ILE A 53 6.66 -8.21 -3.71
N GLU A 54 6.90 -6.91 -3.52
CA GLU A 54 8.03 -6.18 -4.08
C GLU A 54 8.22 -6.41 -5.61
N PRO A 55 7.17 -6.36 -6.46
CA PRO A 55 7.36 -6.55 -7.89
C PRO A 55 8.16 -5.40 -8.49
N ALA A 56 9.05 -5.71 -9.43
CA ALA A 56 9.72 -4.70 -10.23
C ALA A 56 8.72 -4.04 -11.19
N ILE A 57 8.52 -2.72 -11.05
CA ILE A 57 7.71 -1.90 -11.94
C ILE A 57 8.61 -0.92 -12.68
N LYS A 58 8.67 -1.03 -14.00
CA LYS A 58 9.41 -0.08 -14.85
C LYS A 58 8.53 1.12 -15.17
N VAL A 59 9.05 2.32 -14.96
CA VAL A 59 8.40 3.59 -15.28
C VAL A 59 9.38 4.50 -16.05
N MET A 60 8.87 5.31 -16.97
CA MET A 60 9.63 6.29 -17.75
C MET A 60 9.55 7.68 -17.13
N THR A 61 10.63 8.20 -16.56
CA THR A 61 10.67 9.55 -15.98
C THR A 61 11.31 10.54 -16.95
N SER A 62 11.24 11.84 -16.66
CA SER A 62 12.00 12.86 -17.40
C SER A 62 13.51 12.64 -17.38
N LEU A 63 14.02 11.89 -16.40
CA LEU A 63 15.43 11.52 -16.25
C LEU A 63 15.76 10.15 -16.88
N GLY A 64 14.80 9.52 -17.56
CA GLY A 64 14.95 8.20 -18.17
C GLY A 64 14.22 7.08 -17.41
N PRO A 65 14.48 5.81 -17.77
CA PRO A 65 13.80 4.65 -17.18
C PRO A 65 14.20 4.48 -15.71
N LYS A 66 13.21 4.25 -14.85
CA LYS A 66 13.37 3.97 -13.42
C LYS A 66 12.64 2.67 -13.08
N THR A 67 13.23 1.86 -12.22
CA THR A 67 12.56 0.68 -11.65
C THR A 67 12.14 0.98 -10.22
N LEU A 68 10.87 0.74 -9.91
CA LEU A 68 10.24 0.90 -8.61
C LEU A 68 9.86 -0.48 -8.05
N TYR A 69 9.78 -0.58 -6.73
CA TYR A 69 9.47 -1.82 -6.02
C TYR A 69 8.47 -1.52 -4.90
N PRO A 70 7.17 -1.35 -5.21
CA PRO A 70 6.17 -1.15 -4.17
C PRO A 70 6.05 -2.39 -3.29
N ASP A 71 5.72 -2.22 -2.01
CA ASP A 71 5.65 -3.34 -1.06
C ASP A 71 4.70 -4.45 -1.49
N LEU A 72 3.46 -4.09 -1.86
CA LEU A 72 2.44 -5.05 -2.29
C LEU A 72 1.67 -4.55 -3.49
N VAL A 73 1.42 -5.44 -4.43
CA VAL A 73 0.50 -5.20 -5.55
C VAL A 73 -0.56 -6.27 -5.58
N VAL A 74 -1.83 -5.85 -5.58
CA VAL A 74 -3.00 -6.73 -5.65
C VAL A 74 -3.57 -6.68 -7.05
N CYS A 75 -3.73 -7.85 -7.66
CA CYS A 75 -4.36 -8.05 -8.96
C CYS A 75 -5.70 -8.75 -8.81
N ASN A 76 -6.65 -8.44 -9.70
CA ASN A 76 -7.75 -9.35 -10.01
C ASN A 76 -7.31 -10.37 -11.08
N SER A 77 -8.27 -11.00 -11.77
CA SER A 77 -7.98 -11.96 -12.83
C SER A 77 -7.21 -11.39 -14.02
N ASN A 78 -7.17 -10.07 -14.24
CA ASN A 78 -6.58 -9.49 -15.45
C ASN A 78 -5.90 -8.11 -15.30
N LYS A 79 -6.02 -7.46 -14.14
CA LYS A 79 -5.54 -6.09 -13.89
C LYS A 79 -5.02 -5.94 -12.47
N VAL A 80 -4.07 -5.03 -12.30
CA VAL A 80 -3.72 -4.47 -11.00
C VAL A 80 -4.89 -3.63 -10.49
N ILE A 81 -5.32 -3.88 -9.26
CA ILE A 81 -6.43 -3.20 -8.60
C ILE A 81 -6.01 -2.44 -7.34
N ALA A 82 -4.86 -2.76 -6.74
CA ALA A 82 -4.25 -1.94 -5.70
C ALA A 82 -2.71 -2.00 -5.74
N VAL A 83 -2.08 -0.89 -5.38
CA VAL A 83 -0.64 -0.75 -5.11
C VAL A 83 -0.50 -0.17 -3.70
N ILE A 84 0.28 -0.81 -2.85
CA ILE A 84 0.38 -0.50 -1.43
C ILE A 84 1.85 -0.26 -1.08
N GLU A 85 2.12 0.86 -0.42
CA GLU A 85 3.38 1.16 0.27
C GLU A 85 3.16 1.10 1.78
N LEU A 86 4.15 0.56 2.49
CA LEU A 86 4.14 0.39 3.93
C LEU A 86 5.20 1.27 4.59
N LYS A 87 4.93 1.64 5.84
CA LYS A 87 5.90 2.37 6.65
C LYS A 87 5.94 1.87 8.09
N TYR A 88 7.14 1.57 8.58
CA TYR A 88 7.34 1.19 9.98
C TYR A 88 8.27 2.14 10.73
N GLU A 89 7.69 3.13 11.40
CA GLU A 89 8.41 4.18 12.13
C GLU A 89 7.76 4.51 13.50
N PRO A 90 7.51 3.50 14.37
CA PRO A 90 6.69 3.66 15.59
C PRO A 90 7.26 4.62 16.65
N ARG A 91 8.49 5.10 16.46
CA ARG A 91 9.16 6.01 17.41
C ARG A 91 9.29 7.44 16.91
N LYS A 92 8.95 7.73 15.65
CA LYS A 92 9.15 9.04 15.01
C LYS A 92 8.01 9.41 14.05
N ARG A 93 8.05 10.66 13.55
CA ARG A 93 7.14 11.12 12.49
C ARG A 93 7.35 10.29 11.22
N PRO A 94 6.27 10.01 10.45
CA PRO A 94 6.37 9.22 9.23
C PRO A 94 7.12 9.97 8.12
N THR A 95 8.05 9.30 7.46
CA THR A 95 8.78 9.79 6.28
C THR A 95 8.12 9.31 4.99
N TYR A 96 7.01 9.94 4.61
CA TYR A 96 6.12 9.44 3.53
C TYR A 96 6.48 9.92 2.11
N HIS A 97 7.31 10.95 1.96
CA HIS A 97 7.51 11.63 0.67
C HIS A 97 7.97 10.70 -0.47
N LYS A 98 8.89 9.77 -0.17
CA LYS A 98 9.39 8.79 -1.16
C LYS A 98 8.31 7.77 -1.53
N ASP A 99 7.51 7.36 -0.56
CA ASP A 99 6.45 6.37 -0.72
C ASP A 99 5.34 6.97 -1.61
N ILE A 100 4.91 8.21 -1.32
CA ILE A 100 3.94 8.95 -2.13
C ILE A 100 4.46 9.24 -3.54
N GLU A 101 5.74 9.60 -3.69
CA GLU A 101 6.34 9.81 -5.01
C GLU A 101 6.35 8.51 -5.83
N THR A 102 6.61 7.37 -5.20
CA THR A 102 6.56 6.06 -5.85
C THR A 102 5.14 5.77 -6.35
N LEU A 103 4.13 5.94 -5.50
CA LEU A 103 2.73 5.78 -5.88
C LEU A 103 2.32 6.74 -7.00
N ARG A 104 2.75 8.01 -6.95
CA ARG A 104 2.49 9.03 -7.98
C ARG A 104 3.10 8.64 -9.33
N LEU A 105 4.36 8.21 -9.35
CA LEU A 105 5.05 7.79 -10.57
C LEU A 105 4.39 6.58 -11.22
N ILE A 106 3.90 5.62 -10.42
CA ILE A 106 3.14 4.48 -10.94
C ILE A 106 1.77 4.96 -11.46
N ALA A 107 1.09 5.84 -10.74
CA ALA A 107 -0.22 6.36 -11.11
C ALA A 107 -0.21 7.23 -12.37
N SER A 108 0.90 7.92 -12.67
CA SER A 108 1.06 8.72 -13.89
C SER A 108 1.31 7.88 -15.14
N GLN A 109 1.60 6.58 -14.99
CA GLN A 109 1.96 5.68 -16.09
C GLN A 109 1.04 4.45 -16.21
N ARG A 110 -0.24 4.64 -15.87
CA ARG A 110 -1.24 3.55 -15.87
C ARG A 110 -1.27 2.73 -17.16
N GLU A 111 -1.02 3.35 -18.31
CA GLU A 111 -1.06 2.68 -19.61
C GLU A 111 0.22 1.89 -19.92
N ALA A 112 1.35 2.27 -19.34
CA ALA A 112 2.65 1.65 -19.60
C ALA A 112 3.06 0.60 -18.55
N VAL A 113 2.46 0.65 -17.36
CA VAL A 113 2.80 -0.31 -16.29
C VAL A 113 2.08 -1.64 -16.52
N ALA A 114 2.87 -2.70 -16.60
CA ALA A 114 2.42 -4.09 -16.58
C ALA A 114 3.28 -4.90 -15.60
N ILE A 115 2.63 -5.82 -14.88
CA ILE A 115 3.27 -6.74 -13.94
C ILE A 115 2.98 -8.17 -14.39
N SER A 116 3.95 -9.06 -14.32
CA SER A 116 3.76 -10.47 -14.67
C SER A 116 4.57 -11.37 -13.74
N ASN A 117 4.25 -12.66 -13.73
CA ASN A 117 4.97 -13.67 -12.94
C ASN A 117 6.09 -14.35 -13.77
N ASN A 118 6.77 -13.59 -14.63
CA ASN A 118 7.77 -14.10 -15.57
C ASN A 118 9.01 -14.77 -14.91
N ARG A 119 9.18 -14.61 -13.59
CA ARG A 119 10.26 -15.27 -12.83
C ARG A 119 9.91 -16.68 -12.39
N TYR A 120 8.66 -17.11 -12.54
CA TYR A 120 8.24 -18.46 -12.13
C TYR A 120 8.84 -19.52 -13.06
N ARG A 121 9.54 -20.50 -12.46
CA ARG A 121 10.26 -21.56 -13.20
C ARG A 121 9.52 -22.89 -13.28
N GLY A 122 8.34 -22.98 -12.67
CA GLY A 122 7.51 -24.19 -12.70
C GLY A 122 6.66 -24.27 -13.97
N LYS A 123 5.77 -25.27 -14.03
CA LYS A 123 4.80 -25.38 -15.13
C LYS A 123 3.90 -24.14 -15.14
N GLU A 124 4.03 -23.34 -16.19
CA GLU A 124 3.25 -22.12 -16.34
C GLU A 124 1.76 -22.44 -16.46
N THR A 125 0.97 -21.87 -15.56
CA THR A 125 -0.49 -21.96 -15.58
C THR A 125 -1.15 -20.60 -15.82
N ASP A 126 -0.36 -19.53 -15.83
CA ASP A 126 -0.83 -18.16 -15.94
C ASP A 126 0.30 -17.24 -16.41
N SER A 127 0.26 -16.87 -17.69
CA SER A 127 1.19 -15.96 -18.37
C SER A 127 0.66 -14.51 -18.42
N THR A 128 -0.34 -14.18 -17.59
CA THR A 128 -1.05 -12.90 -17.69
C THR A 128 -0.14 -11.73 -17.34
N GLU A 129 -0.13 -10.72 -18.20
CA GLU A 129 0.37 -9.39 -17.88
C GLU A 129 -0.75 -8.53 -17.29
N TYR A 130 -0.60 -8.18 -16.02
CA TYR A 130 -1.55 -7.36 -15.28
C TYR A 130 -1.23 -5.88 -15.50
N GLY A 131 -1.92 -5.26 -16.45
CA GLY A 131 -1.91 -3.80 -16.59
C GLY A 131 -2.67 -3.10 -15.45
N LEU A 132 -2.45 -1.81 -15.24
CA LEU A 132 -3.19 -1.06 -14.21
C LEU A 132 -4.66 -0.83 -14.61
N ALA A 133 -5.58 -1.10 -13.68
CA ALA A 133 -6.95 -0.67 -13.85
C ALA A 133 -7.06 0.87 -13.76
N ARG A 134 -8.01 1.44 -14.48
CA ARG A 134 -8.36 2.87 -14.31
C ARG A 134 -8.73 3.20 -12.86
N GLU A 135 -9.27 2.22 -12.15
CA GLU A 135 -9.70 2.32 -10.76
C GLU A 135 -8.69 1.81 -9.73
N THR A 136 -7.43 1.57 -10.13
CA THR A 136 -6.39 1.10 -9.20
C THR A 136 -6.33 1.99 -7.96
N MET A 137 -6.40 1.36 -6.79
CA MET A 137 -6.26 2.01 -5.50
C MET A 137 -4.78 2.14 -5.13
N PHE A 138 -4.36 3.33 -4.75
CA PHE A 138 -3.02 3.57 -4.22
C PHE A 138 -3.14 3.72 -2.72
N VAL A 139 -2.35 2.97 -1.97
CA VAL A 139 -2.47 2.88 -0.52
C VAL A 139 -1.14 3.22 0.11
N TRP A 140 -1.16 4.11 1.09
CA TRP A 140 -0.07 4.26 2.04
C TRP A 140 -0.54 3.76 3.40
N ALA A 141 0.20 2.85 4.02
CA ALA A 141 -0.16 2.31 5.33
C ALA A 141 1.04 2.34 6.29
N GLY A 142 0.90 3.05 7.42
CA GLY A 142 2.03 3.31 8.31
C GLY A 142 1.75 3.12 9.80
N ILE A 143 2.70 2.48 10.48
CA ILE A 143 2.81 2.52 11.94
C ILE A 143 3.80 3.62 12.30
N HIS A 144 3.36 4.66 13.00
CA HIS A 144 4.22 5.80 13.28
C HIS A 144 3.83 6.52 14.56
N ARG A 145 4.71 7.40 15.04
CA ARG A 145 4.37 8.34 16.11
C ARG A 145 3.84 9.62 15.47
N GLN A 146 2.58 9.96 15.73
CA GLN A 146 2.07 11.30 15.38
C GLN A 146 2.60 12.28 16.43
N GLN A 147 3.29 13.34 16.01
CA GLN A 147 3.48 14.48 16.91
C GLN A 147 2.20 15.31 16.91
N ILE A 148 1.86 15.87 18.07
CA ILE A 148 0.84 16.90 18.21
C ILE A 148 1.21 18.00 17.21
N PRO A 149 0.30 18.40 16.30
CA PRO A 149 0.56 19.50 15.37
C PRO A 149 1.03 20.73 16.17
N GLY A 150 2.03 21.44 15.67
CA GLY A 150 2.37 22.76 16.22
C GLY A 150 1.18 23.72 16.09
N PRO A 151 1.16 24.85 16.83
CA PRO A 151 0.15 25.88 16.62
C PRO A 151 0.14 26.31 15.14
N GLY A 152 -1.00 26.12 14.45
CA GLY A 152 -1.18 26.44 13.03
C GLY A 152 -0.95 25.29 12.04
N GLU A 153 -0.55 24.11 12.49
CA GLU A 153 -0.51 22.90 11.65
C GLU A 153 -1.89 22.23 11.65
N ASP A 154 -2.49 22.09 10.47
CA ASP A 154 -3.79 21.43 10.30
C ASP A 154 -3.69 19.96 10.75
N ALA A 155 -4.57 19.54 11.65
CA ALA A 155 -4.48 18.25 12.34
C ALA A 155 -4.72 17.04 11.43
N ALA A 156 -5.18 17.27 10.20
CA ALA A 156 -5.38 16.26 9.18
C ALA A 156 -4.16 16.20 8.23
N LEU A 157 -3.12 15.45 8.62
CA LEU A 157 -2.09 15.03 7.68
C LEU A 157 -2.78 14.23 6.56
N ARG A 158 -2.93 14.86 5.39
CA ARG A 158 -3.40 14.21 4.16
C ARG A 158 -2.26 14.16 3.18
N PHE A 159 -1.62 13.00 3.06
CA PHE A 159 -0.38 12.88 2.30
C PHE A 159 -0.55 13.04 0.78
N ASN A 160 -1.77 12.93 0.26
CA ASN A 160 -2.06 13.17 -1.15
C ASN A 160 -2.60 14.57 -1.47
N ALA A 161 -2.67 15.48 -0.49
CA ALA A 161 -3.19 16.82 -0.73
C ALA A 161 -2.44 17.48 -1.89
N GLY A 162 -3.16 17.78 -2.98
CA GLY A 162 -2.59 18.43 -4.16
C GLY A 162 -1.89 17.52 -5.19
N ILE A 163 -2.05 16.18 -5.11
CA ILE A 163 -1.50 15.25 -6.11
C ILE A 163 -2.60 14.75 -7.07
N PRO A 164 -2.72 15.30 -8.30
CA PRO A 164 -3.82 14.98 -9.20
C PRO A 164 -3.92 13.51 -9.58
N GLU A 165 -2.79 12.81 -9.74
CA GLU A 165 -2.71 11.43 -10.19
C GLU A 165 -3.29 10.42 -9.18
N LEU A 166 -3.30 10.82 -7.90
CA LEU A 166 -3.80 10.03 -6.78
C LEU A 166 -5.21 10.44 -6.33
N LYS A 167 -5.76 11.52 -6.88
CA LYS A 167 -7.08 12.04 -6.53
C LYS A 167 -8.16 10.96 -6.70
N SER A 168 -9.05 10.79 -5.72
CA SER A 168 -10.16 9.81 -5.70
C SER A 168 -9.80 8.32 -5.69
N CYS A 169 -8.50 7.99 -5.70
CA CYS A 169 -8.01 6.61 -5.71
C CYS A 169 -6.96 6.34 -4.63
N PHE A 170 -6.78 7.27 -3.69
CA PHE A 170 -5.83 7.15 -2.61
C PHE A 170 -6.49 6.78 -1.26
N LEU A 171 -5.82 5.92 -0.51
CA LEU A 171 -6.22 5.46 0.81
C LEU A 171 -5.03 5.58 1.77
N GLU A 172 -5.23 6.28 2.88
CA GLU A 172 -4.24 6.40 3.94
C GLU A 172 -4.69 5.58 5.13
N LEU A 173 -3.82 4.71 5.62
CA LEU A 173 -4.04 3.86 6.78
C LEU A 173 -2.97 4.15 7.83
N HIS A 174 -3.40 4.48 9.03
CA HIS A 174 -2.49 4.85 10.11
C HIS A 174 -2.70 3.93 11.31
N ALA A 175 -1.60 3.62 11.98
CA ALA A 175 -1.56 3.12 13.34
C ALA A 175 -0.66 4.07 14.15
N VAL A 176 -1.29 4.98 14.86
CA VAL A 176 -0.63 6.07 15.59
C VAL A 176 -0.24 5.59 16.97
N THR A 177 1.06 5.55 17.24
CA THR A 177 1.65 5.01 18.46
C THR A 177 1.92 6.08 19.51
N ARG A 178 1.75 5.71 20.78
CA ARG A 178 2.09 6.50 21.96
C ARG A 178 2.74 5.60 23.00
N VAL A 179 3.58 6.17 23.87
CA VAL A 179 4.26 5.38 24.91
C VAL A 179 3.22 4.84 25.90
N GLY A 180 3.24 3.54 26.15
CA GLY A 180 2.36 2.88 27.12
C GLY A 180 0.88 2.78 26.70
N GLN A 181 0.57 2.98 25.41
CA GLN A 181 -0.80 2.93 24.90
C GLN A 181 -0.87 2.06 23.64
N ASP A 182 -2.04 1.45 23.42
CA ASP A 182 -2.35 0.82 22.15
C ASP A 182 -2.39 1.85 21.01
N PRO A 183 -2.06 1.45 19.77
CA PRO A 183 -2.09 2.37 18.65
C PRO A 183 -3.54 2.77 18.29
N SER A 184 -3.74 4.05 17.99
CA SER A 184 -4.99 4.53 17.40
C SER A 184 -4.99 4.26 15.89
N ILE A 185 -6.03 3.59 15.40
CA ILE A 185 -6.17 3.25 13.97
C ILE A 185 -6.99 4.32 13.27
N HIS A 186 -6.46 4.91 12.20
CA HIS A 186 -7.14 5.92 11.39
C HIS A 186 -7.13 5.57 9.91
N CYS A 187 -8.19 5.96 9.20
CA CYS A 187 -8.33 5.75 7.76
C CYS A 187 -8.77 7.06 7.11
N HIS A 188 -8.00 7.57 6.15
CA HIS A 188 -8.35 8.76 5.37
C HIS A 188 -8.54 8.43 3.89
N ARG A 189 -9.54 9.09 3.28
CA ARG A 189 -9.95 8.88 1.88
C ARG A 189 -9.57 10.08 1.05
N GLY A 190 -8.74 9.87 0.03
CA GLY A 190 -8.32 10.89 -0.93
C GLY A 190 -9.16 10.97 -2.20
#